data_AF-A0A674EGW0-F1
#
_entry.id   AF-A0A674EGW0-F1
#
_cell.length_a   1.000
_cell.length_b   1.000
_cell.length_c   1.000
_cell.angle_alpha   90.00
_cell.angle_beta   90.00
_cell.angle_gamma   90.00
#
_symmetry.space_group_name_H-M   'P 1'
#
loop_
_entity.id
_entity.type
_entity.pdbx_description
1 polymer ?
#
loop_
_entity_poly.entity_id
_entity_poly.type
_entity_poly.pdbx_seq_one_letter_code
_entity_poly.pdbx_strand_id
1 'polypeptide(L)'
;ILLPLPPSSLSADDFVNHFEKKVDDIRSSFAKSNDTAGPAHTALPCALTSFSPLSPDEISRLVTAGRPTTCPLDPIPSSLLQTISGDLLPYLTSLINSSLTAGYVPSVFKRARVAPLLKKPTLDPSDVNNYRPVSLLSFLSKTLERAVLGQLSCYLSQNDLLDPNQSGFKTGHSTETALLCVTEALRTAKANSLSSALILLDLSAAFDTVNHQILLSTHSELGISGAAHAWIASYLTGRSYQVAWRESVSAPHALTTGVPQGSVLGPLLFSLYTKSLGSVISSHGLSYHCYGDD
;
A
#
# COMPACT_ATOMS: atom_id res chain seq x y z
N ILE A 1 -13.86 27.23 -12.41
CA ILE A 1 -15.20 27.55 -11.83
C ILE A 1 -15.81 26.21 -11.42
N LEU A 2 -15.65 25.84 -10.14
CA LEU A 2 -16.27 24.64 -9.58
C LEU A 2 -17.77 24.93 -9.43
N LEU A 3 -18.62 24.14 -10.10
CA LEU A 3 -20.06 24.20 -9.87
C LEU A 3 -20.33 23.88 -8.39
N PRO A 4 -21.20 24.64 -7.70
CA PRO A 4 -21.58 24.31 -6.34
C PRO A 4 -22.36 23.00 -6.37
N LEU A 5 -21.77 21.94 -5.83
CA LEU A 5 -22.46 20.68 -5.58
C LEU A 5 -23.63 20.96 -4.63
N PRO A 6 -24.82 20.37 -4.85
CA PRO A 6 -25.97 20.55 -3.97
C PRO A 6 -25.60 20.15 -2.53
N PRO A 7 -26.34 20.63 -1.51
CA PRO A 7 -26.06 20.29 -0.12
C PRO A 7 -26.36 18.80 0.12
N SER A 8 -25.42 17.92 -0.21
CA SER A 8 -25.43 16.57 0.30
C SER A 8 -25.37 16.64 1.83
N SER A 9 -26.26 15.87 2.47
CA SER A 9 -26.41 15.71 3.91
C SER A 9 -25.26 14.93 4.55
N LEU A 10 -24.30 14.46 3.74
CA LEU A 10 -23.18 13.67 4.21
C LEU A 10 -22.21 14.52 5.03
N SER A 11 -21.89 14.02 6.22
CA SER A 11 -20.89 14.54 7.14
C SER A 11 -19.57 13.75 7.03
N ALA A 12 -18.49 14.28 7.63
CA ALA A 12 -17.24 13.53 7.75
C ALA A 12 -17.43 12.21 8.53
N ASP A 13 -18.30 12.21 9.55
CA ASP A 13 -18.58 11.04 10.38
C ASP A 13 -19.37 9.96 9.62
N ASP A 14 -20.26 10.34 8.69
CA ASP A 14 -20.94 9.37 7.81
C ASP A 14 -19.94 8.57 6.97
N PHE A 15 -18.90 9.24 6.46
CA PHE A 15 -17.82 8.58 5.73
C PHE A 15 -16.95 7.69 6.62
N VAL A 16 -16.59 8.15 7.82
CA VAL A 16 -15.87 7.31 8.80
C VAL A 16 -16.65 6.04 9.06
N ASN A 17 -17.92 6.17 9.48
CA ASN A 17 -18.79 5.05 9.79
C ASN A 17 -18.92 4.09 8.60
N HIS A 18 -19.06 4.62 7.39
CA HIS A 18 -19.13 3.80 6.18
C HIS A 18 -17.84 3.03 5.91
N PHE A 19 -16.68 3.69 5.97
CA PHE A 19 -15.39 3.04 5.67
C PHE A 19 -15.03 1.99 6.72
N GLU A 20 -15.22 2.28 8.01
CA GLU A 20 -14.97 1.34 9.10
C GLU A 20 -15.92 0.15 9.04
N LYS A 21 -17.23 0.43 8.93
CA LYS A 21 -18.24 -0.64 8.85
C LYS A 21 -18.01 -1.57 7.67
N LYS A 22 -17.64 -1.03 6.50
CA LYS A 22 -17.35 -1.87 5.32
C LYS A 22 -16.22 -2.86 5.59
N VAL A 23 -15.16 -2.40 6.25
CA VAL A 23 -14.01 -3.25 6.61
C VAL A 23 -14.41 -4.27 7.67
N ASP A 24 -15.17 -3.87 8.68
CA ASP A 24 -15.64 -4.74 9.76
C ASP A 24 -16.60 -5.82 9.25
N ASP A 25 -17.55 -5.46 8.38
CA ASP A 25 -18.49 -6.40 7.75
C ASP A 25 -17.72 -7.46 6.96
N ILE A 26 -16.74 -7.06 6.14
CA ILE A 26 -15.88 -7.98 5.39
C ILE A 26 -15.10 -8.89 6.36
N ARG A 27 -14.46 -8.33 7.38
CA ARG A 27 -13.66 -9.10 8.34
C ARG A 27 -14.51 -10.10 9.14
N SER A 28 -15.72 -9.70 9.53
CA SER A 28 -16.64 -10.55 10.29
C SER A 28 -17.23 -11.69 9.46
N SER A 29 -17.27 -11.55 8.13
CA SER A 29 -17.71 -12.60 7.20
C SER A 29 -16.76 -13.79 7.13
N PHE A 30 -15.48 -13.59 7.46
CA PHE A 30 -14.51 -14.67 7.54
C PHE A 30 -14.63 -15.39 8.89
N ALA A 31 -14.71 -16.72 8.87
CA ALA A 31 -14.63 -17.52 10.08
C ALA A 31 -13.33 -17.17 10.83
N LYS A 32 -13.39 -17.02 12.16
CA LYS A 32 -12.17 -16.92 12.99
C LYS A 32 -11.41 -18.23 12.84
N SER A 33 -10.45 -18.30 11.93
CA SER A 33 -9.56 -19.45 11.83
C SER A 33 -8.67 -19.45 13.07
N ASN A 34 -8.74 -20.54 13.83
CA ASN A 34 -7.79 -20.84 14.89
C ASN A 34 -6.51 -21.50 14.34
N ASP A 35 -6.16 -21.24 13.07
CA ASP A 35 -4.99 -21.86 12.44
C ASP A 35 -3.70 -21.17 12.89
N THR A 36 -3.27 -21.55 14.08
CA THR A 36 -1.89 -21.51 14.52
C THR A 36 -1.15 -22.69 13.89
N ALA A 37 -0.53 -22.48 12.72
CA ALA A 37 0.75 -23.06 12.31
C ALA A 37 1.00 -22.78 10.82
N GLY A 38 1.84 -21.80 10.52
CA GLY A 38 2.48 -21.72 9.22
C GLY A 38 3.44 -22.91 9.02
N PRO A 39 3.73 -23.32 7.78
CA PRO A 39 4.67 -24.41 7.50
C PRO A 39 6.06 -24.08 8.09
N ALA A 40 6.77 -25.12 8.52
CA ALA A 40 8.07 -25.01 9.18
C ALA A 40 9.05 -24.14 8.37
N HIS A 41 9.61 -23.13 9.04
CA HIS A 41 10.54 -22.16 8.48
C HIS A 41 11.82 -22.84 7.96
N THR A 42 11.95 -23.00 6.65
CA THR A 42 13.26 -23.08 6.01
C THR A 42 13.83 -21.67 5.94
N ALA A 43 14.89 -21.41 6.72
CA ALA A 43 15.59 -20.13 6.67
C ALA A 43 16.06 -19.86 5.24
N LEU A 44 15.61 -18.74 4.66
CA LEU A 44 16.14 -18.26 3.39
C LEU A 44 17.64 -17.96 3.55
N PRO A 45 18.46 -18.22 2.52
CA PRO A 45 19.89 -17.90 2.53
C PRO A 45 20.15 -16.38 2.50
N CYS A 46 19.14 -15.58 2.17
CA CYS A 46 19.19 -14.12 2.14
C CYS A 46 18.32 -13.52 3.25
N ALA A 47 18.79 -12.41 3.82
CA ALA A 47 18.06 -11.69 4.85
C ALA A 47 18.27 -10.18 4.74
N LEU A 48 17.19 -9.43 4.89
CA LEU A 48 17.21 -7.97 5.05
C LEU A 48 16.99 -7.64 6.53
N THR A 49 18.09 -7.42 7.26
CA THR A 49 18.07 -7.18 8.71
C THR A 49 17.95 -5.70 9.09
N SER A 50 18.36 -4.79 8.22
CA SER A 50 18.32 -3.34 8.44
C SER A 50 18.26 -2.58 7.13
N PHE A 51 17.67 -1.38 7.15
CA PHE A 51 17.80 -0.42 6.06
C PHE A 51 19.10 0.37 6.19
N SER A 52 19.80 0.54 5.07
CA SER A 52 21.04 1.31 4.98
C SER A 52 20.76 2.82 5.00
N PRO A 53 21.58 3.62 5.69
CA PRO A 53 21.55 5.08 5.55
C PRO A 53 21.80 5.52 4.11
N LEU A 54 21.16 6.62 3.72
CA LEU A 54 21.30 7.23 2.40
C LEU A 54 22.22 8.46 2.45
N SER A 55 22.95 8.68 1.37
CA SER A 55 23.76 9.90 1.18
C SER A 55 22.87 11.14 1.01
N PRO A 56 23.38 12.35 1.29
CA PRO A 56 22.66 13.59 1.02
C PRO A 56 22.17 13.70 -0.43
N ASP A 57 22.96 13.22 -1.41
CA ASP A 57 22.57 13.25 -2.81
C ASP A 57 21.39 12.32 -3.13
N GLU A 58 21.35 11.14 -2.51
CA GLU A 58 20.20 10.23 -2.61
C GLU A 58 18.94 10.85 -2.01
N ILE A 59 19.05 11.48 -0.84
CA ILE A 59 17.93 12.17 -0.20
C ILE A 59 17.45 13.35 -1.05
N SER A 60 18.37 14.15 -1.60
CA SER A 60 18.07 15.25 -2.50
C SER A 60 17.29 14.76 -3.73
N ARG A 61 17.71 13.64 -4.33
CA ARG A 61 16.97 13.01 -5.44
C ARG A 61 15.58 12.53 -5.03
N LEU A 62 15.43 11.91 -3.85
CA LEU A 62 14.12 11.44 -3.36
C LEU A 62 13.14 12.57 -3.09
N VAL A 63 13.65 13.73 -2.66
CA VAL A 63 12.86 14.96 -2.43
C VAL A 63 12.48 15.59 -3.76
N THR A 64 13.43 15.81 -4.66
CA THR A 64 13.20 16.52 -5.93
C THR A 64 12.42 15.70 -6.96
N ALA A 65 12.63 14.39 -7.03
CA ALA A 65 11.90 13.50 -7.95
C ALA A 65 10.47 13.18 -7.47
N GLY A 66 10.15 13.45 -6.21
CA GLY A 66 8.81 13.24 -5.67
C GLY A 66 7.81 14.15 -6.38
N ARG A 67 6.66 13.61 -6.82
CA ARG A 67 5.57 14.48 -7.27
C ARG A 67 5.12 15.37 -6.10
N PRO A 68 4.99 16.69 -6.28
CA PRO A 68 4.44 17.55 -5.26
C PRO A 68 3.05 17.04 -4.86
N THR A 69 2.84 16.81 -3.56
CA THR A 69 1.54 16.41 -3.02
C THR A 69 0.97 17.52 -2.16
N THR A 70 -0.35 17.64 -2.15
CA THR A 70 -1.04 18.53 -1.21
C THR A 70 -1.48 17.68 -0.02
N CYS A 71 -0.87 17.89 1.14
CA CYS A 71 -1.34 17.35 2.41
C CYS A 71 -1.65 18.53 3.35
N PRO A 72 -2.88 18.65 3.88
CA PRO A 72 -3.22 19.70 4.84
C PRO A 72 -2.46 19.62 6.17
N LEU A 73 -1.73 18.53 6.42
CA LEU A 73 -0.91 18.35 7.61
C LEU A 73 0.54 18.82 7.40
N ASP A 74 0.94 19.15 6.17
CA ASP A 74 2.27 19.67 5.89
C ASP A 74 2.36 21.15 6.33
N PRO A 75 3.44 21.57 7.00
CA PRO A 75 3.59 22.94 7.48
C PRO A 75 3.80 23.96 6.34
N ILE A 76 4.29 23.49 5.19
CA ILE A 76 4.51 24.28 3.98
C ILE A 76 4.14 23.45 2.75
N PRO A 77 3.81 24.07 1.62
CA PRO A 77 3.57 23.35 0.38
C PRO A 77 4.78 22.50 -0.04
N SER A 78 4.53 21.28 -0.53
CA SER A 78 5.59 20.38 -1.03
C SER A 78 6.49 21.02 -2.08
N SER A 79 5.90 21.82 -2.97
CA SER A 79 6.65 22.54 -4.02
C SER A 79 7.64 23.53 -3.41
N LEU A 80 7.24 24.28 -2.38
CA LEU A 80 8.13 25.20 -1.68
C LEU A 80 9.24 24.44 -0.95
N LEU A 81 8.90 23.34 -0.25
CA LEU A 81 9.88 22.47 0.41
C LEU A 81 10.92 21.96 -0.59
N GLN A 82 10.50 21.55 -1.78
CA GLN A 82 11.40 21.11 -2.85
C GLN A 82 12.31 22.25 -3.33
N THR A 83 11.78 23.46 -3.51
CA THR A 83 12.57 24.63 -3.91
C THR A 83 13.66 24.98 -2.89
N ILE A 84 13.35 24.90 -1.60
CA ILE A 84 14.31 25.23 -0.52
C ILE A 84 15.05 23.99 0.01
N SER A 85 14.91 22.83 -0.64
CA SER A 85 15.41 21.55 -0.12
C SER A 85 16.91 21.50 0.05
N GLY A 86 17.67 22.28 -0.73
CA GLY A 86 19.13 22.40 -0.62
C GLY A 86 19.57 22.85 0.76
N ASP A 87 18.92 23.88 1.31
CA ASP A 87 19.23 24.43 2.64
C ASP A 87 18.79 23.50 3.77
N LEU A 88 17.73 22.70 3.53
CA LEU A 88 17.19 21.76 4.50
C LEU A 88 17.86 20.38 4.44
N LEU A 89 18.72 20.14 3.44
CA LEU A 89 19.23 18.81 3.12
C LEU A 89 19.93 18.10 4.30
N PRO A 90 20.76 18.76 5.13
CA PRO A 90 21.38 18.12 6.28
C PRO A 90 20.34 17.59 7.29
N TYR A 91 19.28 18.36 7.52
CA TYR A 91 18.19 18.00 8.45
C TYR A 91 17.32 16.88 7.88
N LEU A 92 16.98 16.94 6.59
CA LEU A 92 16.22 15.89 5.91
C LEU A 92 16.99 14.57 5.90
N THR A 93 18.30 14.63 5.65
CA THR A 93 19.19 13.47 5.67
C THR A 93 19.25 12.86 7.06
N SER A 94 19.47 13.69 8.09
CA SER A 94 19.49 13.24 9.48
C SER A 94 18.16 12.60 9.89
N LEU A 95 17.03 13.22 9.55
CA LEU A 95 15.69 12.73 9.87
C LEU A 95 15.42 11.35 9.24
N ILE A 96 15.65 11.20 7.94
CA ILE A 96 15.39 9.96 7.22
C ILE A 96 16.32 8.85 7.72
N ASN A 97 17.63 9.12 7.80
CA ASN A 97 18.61 8.11 8.23
C ASN A 97 18.42 7.70 9.70
N SER A 98 18.00 8.62 10.57
CA SER A 98 17.67 8.28 11.96
C SER A 98 16.51 7.31 12.04
N SER A 99 15.45 7.53 11.25
CA SER A 99 14.32 6.61 11.14
C SER A 99 14.74 5.23 10.62
N LEU A 100 15.53 5.19 9.53
CA LEU A 100 16.01 3.93 8.93
C LEU A 100 16.87 3.13 9.91
N THR A 101 17.83 3.79 10.56
CA THR A 101 18.78 3.15 11.49
C THR A 101 18.11 2.70 12.78
N ALA A 102 17.18 3.51 13.32
CA ALA A 102 16.46 3.17 14.54
C ALA A 102 15.38 2.10 14.32
N GLY A 103 15.01 1.80 13.07
CA GLY A 103 13.95 0.84 12.78
C GLY A 103 12.56 1.33 13.22
N TYR A 104 12.30 2.65 13.19
CA TYR A 104 11.01 3.21 13.62
C TYR A 104 10.57 4.38 12.72
N VAL A 105 9.25 4.52 12.58
CA VAL A 105 8.61 5.61 11.83
C VAL A 105 8.14 6.71 12.79
N PRO A 106 8.53 7.99 12.58
CA PRO A 106 8.05 9.11 13.39
C PRO A 106 6.52 9.16 13.50
N SER A 107 5.99 9.38 14.70
CA SER A 107 4.53 9.40 14.95
C SER A 107 3.80 10.45 14.10
N VAL A 108 4.44 11.58 13.84
CA VAL A 108 3.95 12.63 12.92
C VAL A 108 3.67 12.10 11.51
N PHE A 109 4.44 11.13 11.02
CA PHE A 109 4.27 10.49 9.69
C PHE A 109 3.22 9.37 9.68
N LYS A 110 2.74 8.95 10.86
CA LYS A 110 1.69 7.94 11.00
C LYS A 110 0.28 8.51 10.92
N ARG A 111 0.14 9.83 10.71
CA ARG A 111 -1.14 10.54 10.59
C ARG A 111 -1.52 10.74 9.13
N ALA A 112 -2.79 10.50 8.80
CA ALA A 112 -3.33 10.72 7.46
C ALA A 112 -4.55 11.66 7.50
N ARG A 113 -4.68 12.49 6.47
CA ARG A 113 -5.91 13.22 6.16
C ARG A 113 -6.63 12.46 5.05
N VAL A 114 -7.78 11.86 5.32
CA VAL A 114 -8.54 11.09 4.33
C VAL A 114 -9.52 12.02 3.61
N ALA A 115 -9.42 12.05 2.28
CA ALA A 115 -10.37 12.74 1.42
C ALA A 115 -11.26 11.69 0.74
N PRO A 116 -12.58 11.68 1.01
CA PRO A 116 -13.53 10.87 0.26
C PRO A 116 -13.57 11.34 -1.20
N LEU A 117 -13.23 10.46 -2.13
CA LEU A 117 -13.27 10.76 -3.56
C LEU A 117 -14.32 9.91 -4.26
N LEU A 118 -15.16 10.54 -5.07
CA LEU A 118 -16.15 9.83 -5.88
C LEU A 118 -15.45 8.87 -6.85
N LYS A 119 -15.86 7.60 -6.88
CA LYS A 119 -15.24 6.55 -7.69
C LYS A 119 -15.32 6.84 -9.18
N LYS A 120 -16.45 7.39 -9.65
CA LYS A 120 -16.67 7.83 -11.03
C LYS A 120 -17.49 9.12 -11.02
N PRO A 121 -17.21 10.11 -11.90
CA PRO A 121 -17.94 11.37 -11.93
C PRO A 121 -19.45 11.25 -12.19
N THR A 122 -19.90 10.13 -12.76
CA THR A 122 -21.30 9.86 -13.13
C THR A 122 -22.13 9.25 -12.00
N LEU A 123 -21.52 8.90 -10.87
CA LEU A 123 -22.21 8.29 -9.73
C LEU A 123 -22.89 9.36 -8.87
N ASP A 124 -23.93 8.96 -8.12
CA ASP A 124 -24.64 9.85 -7.21
C ASP A 124 -23.73 10.31 -6.06
N PRO A 125 -23.45 11.63 -5.94
CA PRO A 125 -22.65 12.19 -4.84
C PRO A 125 -23.35 12.15 -3.47
N SER A 126 -24.63 11.81 -3.42
CA SER A 126 -25.41 11.69 -2.18
C SER A 126 -25.27 10.32 -1.54
N ASP A 127 -24.80 9.32 -2.30
CA ASP A 127 -24.62 7.95 -1.84
C ASP A 127 -23.16 7.72 -1.40
N VAL A 128 -22.98 7.44 -0.11
CA VAL A 128 -21.68 7.20 0.53
C VAL A 128 -20.93 6.01 -0.09
N ASN A 129 -21.64 5.02 -0.63
CA ASN A 129 -21.05 3.83 -1.26
C ASN A 129 -20.26 4.16 -2.54
N ASN A 130 -20.53 5.32 -3.15
CA ASN A 130 -19.87 5.77 -4.36
C ASN A 130 -18.50 6.42 -4.10
N TYR A 131 -18.08 6.52 -2.84
CA TYR A 131 -16.81 7.12 -2.46
C TYR A 131 -15.74 6.08 -2.12
N ARG A 132 -14.49 6.47 -2.31
CA ARG A 132 -13.30 5.74 -1.82
C ARG A 132 -12.45 6.64 -0.92
N PRO A 133 -11.82 6.09 0.13
CA PRO A 133 -10.98 6.87 1.03
C PRO A 133 -9.59 7.11 0.42
N VAL A 134 -9.21 8.35 0.09
CA VAL A 134 -7.84 8.67 -0.34
C VAL A 134 -7.05 9.28 0.81
N SER A 135 -6.00 8.60 1.25
CA SER A 135 -5.08 9.07 2.30
C SER A 135 -4.09 10.11 1.76
N LEU A 136 -4.27 11.36 2.16
CA LEU A 136 -3.30 12.44 1.96
C LEU A 136 -2.25 12.39 3.07
N LEU A 137 -1.14 11.71 2.77
CA LEU A 137 0.03 11.63 3.67
C LEU A 137 0.98 12.81 3.46
N SER A 138 1.69 13.19 4.52
CA SER A 138 2.71 14.25 4.48
C SER A 138 3.79 13.94 3.44
N PHE A 139 4.30 14.98 2.80
CA PHE A 139 5.32 14.84 1.77
C PHE A 139 6.59 14.16 2.29
N LEU A 140 7.01 14.50 3.51
CA LEU A 140 8.17 13.87 4.15
C LEU A 140 7.91 12.41 4.53
N SER A 141 6.70 12.04 4.98
CA SER A 141 6.34 10.61 5.15
C SER A 141 6.50 9.86 3.84
N LYS A 142 5.97 10.40 2.73
CA LYS A 142 6.11 9.78 1.40
C LYS A 142 7.56 9.70 0.93
N THR A 143 8.39 10.67 1.31
CA THR A 143 9.84 10.67 1.00
C THR A 143 10.54 9.54 1.75
N LEU A 144 10.25 9.38 3.03
CA LEU A 144 10.75 8.25 3.83
C LEU A 144 10.27 6.90 3.29
N GLU A 145 8.99 6.80 2.88
CA GLU A 145 8.48 5.59 2.24
C GLU A 145 9.20 5.28 0.92
N ARG A 146 9.56 6.28 0.10
CA ARG A 146 10.36 6.07 -1.13
C ARG A 146 11.75 5.53 -0.82
N ALA A 147 12.39 6.01 0.25
CA ALA A 147 13.69 5.50 0.70
C ALA A 147 13.61 4.01 1.03
N VAL A 148 12.61 3.61 1.82
CA VAL A 148 12.38 2.20 2.18
C VAL A 148 11.98 1.37 0.96
N LEU A 149 11.07 1.89 0.11
CA LEU A 149 10.62 1.21 -1.10
C LEU A 149 11.80 0.87 -2.04
N GLY A 150 12.76 1.79 -2.20
CA GLY A 150 13.94 1.56 -3.03
C GLY A 150 14.78 0.38 -2.53
N GLN A 151 15.07 0.35 -1.23
CA GLN A 151 15.86 -0.72 -0.62
C GLN A 151 15.12 -2.05 -0.58
N LEU A 152 13.83 -2.04 -0.21
CA LEU A 152 13.01 -3.24 -0.14
C LEU A 152 12.80 -3.85 -1.54
N SER A 153 12.47 -3.04 -2.55
CA SER A 153 12.33 -3.50 -3.93
C SER A 153 13.65 -4.09 -4.47
N CYS A 154 14.79 -3.46 -4.14
CA CYS A 154 16.11 -3.95 -4.53
C CYS A 154 16.38 -5.34 -3.94
N TYR A 155 16.19 -5.51 -2.62
CA TYR A 155 16.35 -6.80 -1.95
C TYR A 155 15.43 -7.87 -2.54
N LEU A 156 14.14 -7.57 -2.73
CA LEU A 156 13.19 -8.53 -3.27
C LEU A 156 13.53 -8.96 -4.69
N SER A 157 14.00 -8.03 -5.53
CA SER A 157 14.34 -8.32 -6.93
C SER A 157 15.65 -9.10 -7.04
N GLN A 158 16.67 -8.75 -6.25
CA GLN A 158 17.98 -9.44 -6.27
C GLN A 158 17.89 -10.89 -5.82
N ASN A 159 16.89 -11.22 -5.02
CA ASN A 159 16.68 -12.55 -4.44
C ASN A 159 15.50 -13.31 -5.08
N ASP A 160 14.92 -12.80 -6.16
CA ASP A 160 13.76 -13.38 -6.87
C ASP A 160 12.58 -13.71 -5.94
N LEU A 161 12.30 -12.81 -5.01
CA LEU A 161 11.30 -12.98 -3.94
C LEU A 161 9.93 -12.42 -4.31
N LEU A 162 9.75 -11.82 -5.49
CA LEU A 162 8.46 -11.33 -5.97
C LEU A 162 7.67 -12.47 -6.63
N ASP A 163 6.34 -12.34 -6.68
CA ASP A 163 5.54 -13.28 -7.48
C ASP A 163 5.77 -13.01 -8.98
N PRO A 164 6.20 -14.01 -9.78
CA PRO A 164 6.35 -13.85 -11.23
C PRO A 164 5.02 -13.55 -11.94
N ASN A 165 3.89 -14.01 -11.40
CA ASN A 165 2.55 -13.87 -11.97
C ASN A 165 1.80 -12.63 -11.44
N GLN A 166 2.43 -11.78 -10.64
CA GLN A 166 1.90 -10.48 -10.24
C GLN A 166 2.49 -9.38 -11.13
N SER A 167 1.66 -8.80 -12.00
CA SER A 167 2.03 -7.69 -12.88
C SER A 167 1.67 -6.32 -12.30
N GLY A 168 0.78 -6.28 -11.30
CA GLY A 168 0.41 -5.04 -10.63
C GLY A 168 1.55 -4.46 -9.79
N PHE A 169 1.70 -3.14 -9.85
CA PHE A 169 2.68 -2.37 -9.06
C PHE A 169 4.14 -2.83 -9.24
N LYS A 170 4.45 -3.50 -10.36
CA LYS A 170 5.76 -4.05 -10.68
C LYS A 170 6.40 -3.28 -11.83
N THR A 171 7.65 -2.86 -11.66
CA THR A 171 8.40 -2.15 -12.69
C THR A 171 8.52 -3.00 -13.95
N GLY A 172 8.25 -2.40 -15.12
CA GLY A 172 8.31 -3.11 -16.41
C GLY A 172 7.07 -3.93 -16.75
N HIS A 173 6.04 -3.90 -15.91
CA HIS A 173 4.75 -4.54 -16.15
C HIS A 173 3.64 -3.49 -16.31
N SER A 174 2.58 -3.86 -17.03
CA SER A 174 1.39 -3.06 -17.27
C SER A 174 0.16 -3.95 -17.50
N THR A 175 -1.02 -3.33 -17.63
CA THR A 175 -2.25 -4.04 -17.98
C THR A 175 -2.14 -4.79 -19.31
N GLU A 176 -1.38 -4.26 -20.26
CA GLU A 176 -1.11 -4.91 -21.55
C GLU A 176 -0.28 -6.18 -21.38
N THR A 177 0.76 -6.15 -20.53
CA THR A 177 1.58 -7.34 -20.26
C THR A 177 0.75 -8.44 -19.59
N ALA A 178 -0.12 -8.08 -18.64
CA ALA A 178 -1.01 -9.03 -17.98
C ALA A 178 -2.02 -9.64 -18.96
N LEU A 179 -2.66 -8.80 -19.78
CA LEU A 179 -3.59 -9.26 -20.81
C LEU A 179 -2.91 -10.19 -21.82
N LEU A 180 -1.67 -9.88 -22.22
CA LEU A 180 -0.90 -10.70 -23.14
C LEU A 180 -0.59 -12.07 -22.52
N CYS A 181 -0.16 -12.13 -21.27
CA CYS A 181 0.09 -13.39 -20.55
C CYS A 181 -1.17 -14.28 -20.50
N VAL A 182 -2.31 -13.71 -20.10
CA VAL A 182 -3.57 -14.47 -20.01
C VAL A 182 -4.05 -14.93 -21.39
N THR A 183 -4.00 -14.05 -22.40
CA THR A 183 -4.41 -14.38 -23.76
C THR A 183 -3.55 -15.48 -24.37
N GLU A 184 -2.23 -15.44 -24.14
CA GLU A 184 -1.30 -16.45 -24.66
C GLU A 184 -1.49 -17.80 -23.98
N ALA A 185 -1.76 -17.83 -22.67
CA ALA A 185 -2.11 -19.06 -21.97
C ALA A 185 -3.37 -19.72 -22.55
N LEU A 186 -4.41 -18.94 -22.82
CA LEU A 186 -5.65 -19.43 -23.45
C LEU A 186 -5.42 -19.93 -24.88
N ARG A 187 -4.62 -19.21 -25.68
CA ARG A 187 -4.27 -19.62 -27.04
C ARG A 187 -3.46 -20.92 -27.06
N THR A 188 -2.49 -21.05 -26.16
CA THR A 188 -1.66 -22.24 -26.01
C THR A 188 -2.50 -23.44 -25.60
N ALA A 189 -3.41 -23.28 -24.63
CA ALA A 189 -4.33 -24.34 -24.23
C ALA A 189 -5.22 -24.79 -25.40
N LYS A 190 -5.77 -23.84 -26.16
CA LYS A 190 -6.55 -24.14 -27.37
C LYS A 190 -5.74 -24.88 -28.44
N ALA A 191 -4.50 -24.46 -28.69
CA ALA A 191 -3.60 -25.12 -29.65
C ALA A 191 -3.31 -26.58 -29.24
N ASN A 192 -3.24 -26.85 -27.94
CA ASN A 192 -3.07 -28.19 -27.37
C ASN A 192 -4.38 -28.98 -27.24
N SER A 193 -5.47 -28.53 -27.88
CA SER A 193 -6.80 -29.16 -27.83
C SER A 193 -7.38 -29.28 -26.41
N LEU A 194 -6.96 -28.41 -25.49
CA LEU A 194 -7.51 -28.33 -24.14
C LEU A 194 -8.72 -27.38 -24.10
N SER A 195 -9.62 -27.63 -23.15
CA SER A 195 -10.66 -26.68 -22.79
C SER A 195 -10.14 -25.71 -21.71
N SER A 196 -10.56 -24.46 -21.77
CA SER A 196 -10.16 -23.43 -20.79
C SER A 196 -11.38 -22.78 -20.16
N ALA A 197 -11.30 -22.50 -18.86
CA ALA A 197 -12.25 -21.67 -18.13
C ALA A 197 -11.48 -20.52 -17.49
N LEU A 198 -12.00 -19.30 -17.63
CA LEU A 198 -11.42 -18.10 -17.01
C LEU A 198 -12.28 -17.70 -15.81
N ILE A 199 -11.67 -17.67 -14.63
CA ILE A 199 -12.29 -17.19 -13.39
C ILE A 199 -11.69 -15.81 -13.11
N LEU A 200 -12.55 -14.81 -12.93
CA LEU A 200 -12.15 -13.45 -12.58
C LEU A 200 -12.56 -13.19 -11.13
N LEU A 201 -11.60 -12.78 -10.31
CA LEU A 201 -11.79 -12.48 -8.89
C LEU A 201 -11.41 -11.01 -8.66
N ASP A 202 -12.21 -10.30 -7.87
CA ASP A 202 -11.94 -8.92 -7.47
C ASP A 202 -12.09 -8.83 -5.94
N LEU A 203 -11.07 -8.35 -5.26
CA LEU A 203 -11.04 -8.29 -3.81
C LEU A 203 -11.73 -7.03 -3.28
N SER A 204 -12.82 -7.22 -2.55
CA SER A 204 -13.53 -6.12 -1.91
C SER A 204 -12.67 -5.39 -0.88
N ALA A 205 -12.47 -4.08 -1.07
CA ALA A 205 -11.71 -3.23 -0.16
C ALA A 205 -10.29 -3.77 0.14
N ALA A 206 -9.61 -4.22 -0.90
CA ALA A 206 -8.35 -4.96 -0.81
C ALA A 206 -7.29 -4.29 0.07
N PHE A 207 -7.00 -3.01 -0.18
CA PHE A 207 -6.01 -2.26 0.61
C PHE A 207 -6.45 -1.99 2.05
N ASP A 208 -7.75 -1.81 2.30
CA ASP A 208 -8.30 -1.47 3.62
C ASP A 208 -8.39 -2.72 4.53
N THR A 209 -8.40 -3.92 3.95
CA THR A 209 -8.61 -5.20 4.66
C THR A 209 -7.32 -5.96 4.95
N VAL A 210 -6.15 -5.45 4.57
CA VAL A 210 -4.84 -6.08 4.82
C VAL A 210 -4.62 -6.33 6.32
N ASN A 211 -4.48 -7.59 6.71
CA ASN A 211 -4.18 -7.96 8.09
C ASN A 211 -2.69 -7.74 8.40
N HIS A 212 -2.38 -6.87 9.36
CA HIS A 212 -1.00 -6.55 9.72
C HIS A 212 -0.20 -7.74 10.24
N GLN A 213 -0.83 -8.66 10.98
CA GLN A 213 -0.13 -9.82 11.54
C GLN A 213 0.30 -10.78 10.42
N ILE A 214 -0.61 -11.07 9.49
CA ILE A 214 -0.33 -11.91 8.31
C ILE A 214 0.74 -11.24 7.43
N LEU A 215 0.62 -9.93 7.19
CA LEU A 215 1.63 -9.20 6.42
C LEU A 215 3.03 -9.28 7.06
N LEU A 216 3.11 -9.11 8.39
CA LEU A 216 4.39 -9.18 9.11
C LEU A 216 4.96 -10.60 9.19
N SER A 217 4.12 -11.65 9.24
CA SER A 217 4.59 -13.03 9.14
C SER A 217 5.13 -13.32 7.73
N THR A 218 4.41 -12.90 6.68
CA THR A 218 4.88 -13.05 5.29
C THR A 218 6.22 -12.36 5.07
N HIS A 219 6.45 -11.17 5.62
CA HIS A 219 7.76 -10.52 5.55
C HIS A 219 8.88 -11.33 6.21
N SER A 220 8.58 -11.98 7.34
CA SER A 220 9.54 -12.82 8.05
C SER A 220 9.90 -14.06 7.22
N GLU A 221 8.91 -14.65 6.53
CA GLU A 221 9.11 -15.75 5.57
C GLU A 221 9.95 -15.34 4.35
N LEU A 222 9.97 -14.04 4.01
CA LEU A 222 10.80 -13.47 2.94
C LEU A 222 12.20 -13.05 3.40
N GLY A 223 12.61 -13.41 4.62
CA GLY A 223 13.93 -13.08 5.18
C GLY A 223 14.05 -11.63 5.67
N ILE A 224 12.95 -10.87 5.75
CA ILE A 224 12.96 -9.52 6.31
C ILE A 224 12.88 -9.64 7.83
N SER A 225 13.92 -9.19 8.52
CA SER A 225 14.08 -9.38 9.96
C SER A 225 14.74 -8.15 10.61
N GLY A 226 15.00 -8.21 11.93
CA GLY A 226 15.72 -7.17 12.66
C GLY A 226 15.07 -5.78 12.58
N ALA A 227 15.90 -4.75 12.39
CA ALA A 227 15.48 -3.36 12.31
C ALA A 227 14.62 -3.06 11.07
N ALA A 228 14.83 -3.76 9.96
CA ALA A 228 13.99 -3.60 8.77
C ALA A 228 12.55 -4.08 9.03
N HIS A 229 12.39 -5.24 9.67
CA HIS A 229 11.08 -5.74 10.09
C HIS A 229 10.43 -4.82 11.13
N ALA A 230 11.20 -4.39 12.14
CA ALA A 230 10.73 -3.45 13.16
C ALA A 230 10.24 -2.12 12.56
N TRP A 231 10.92 -1.63 11.52
CA TRP A 231 10.52 -0.41 10.82
C TRP A 231 9.17 -0.60 10.12
N ILE A 232 8.96 -1.72 9.43
CA ILE A 232 7.69 -2.03 8.75
C ILE A 232 6.57 -2.23 9.79
N ALA A 233 6.85 -2.92 10.89
CA ALA A 233 5.91 -3.04 12.01
C ALA A 233 5.55 -1.67 12.58
N SER A 234 6.53 -0.79 12.78
CA SER A 234 6.29 0.60 13.19
C SER A 234 5.51 1.39 12.13
N TYR A 235 5.72 1.14 10.84
CA TYR A 235 4.99 1.82 9.77
C TYR A 235 3.49 1.53 9.83
N LEU A 236 3.12 0.28 10.14
CA LEU A 236 1.74 -0.21 10.22
C LEU A 236 1.06 0.12 11.55
N THR A 237 1.80 0.08 12.65
CA THR A 237 1.24 0.23 14.02
C THR A 237 1.14 1.69 14.48
N GLY A 238 0.08 1.99 15.25
CA GLY A 238 -0.14 3.32 15.82
C GLY A 238 -0.45 4.39 14.78
N ARG A 239 -0.99 3.99 13.63
CA ARG A 239 -1.48 4.91 12.61
C ARG A 239 -2.85 5.45 12.97
N SER A 240 -3.10 6.70 12.59
CA SER A 240 -4.40 7.33 12.73
C SER A 240 -4.78 8.11 11.48
N TYR A 241 -6.07 8.23 11.24
CA TYR A 241 -6.60 9.04 10.15
C TYR A 241 -7.74 9.93 10.63
N GLN A 242 -8.00 10.98 9.88
CA GLN A 242 -9.15 11.85 10.05
C GLN A 242 -9.77 12.11 8.68
N VAL A 243 -11.09 11.93 8.56
CA VAL A 243 -11.79 12.23 7.32
C VAL A 243 -12.03 13.74 7.23
N ALA A 244 -11.66 14.34 6.10
CA ALA A 244 -12.03 15.71 5.76
C ALA A 244 -13.11 15.68 4.69
N TRP A 245 -14.22 16.32 4.99
CA TRP A 245 -15.33 16.49 4.08
C TRP A 245 -15.81 17.93 4.14
N ARG A 246 -15.68 18.65 3.01
CA ARG A 246 -15.96 20.09 2.92
C ARG A 246 -15.15 20.87 3.96
N GLU A 247 -15.81 21.66 4.79
CA GLU A 247 -15.20 22.45 5.87
C GLU A 247 -15.11 21.68 7.20
N SER A 248 -15.58 20.42 7.23
CA SER A 248 -15.60 19.59 8.43
C SER A 248 -14.48 18.54 8.43
N VAL A 249 -14.03 18.23 9.64
CA VAL A 249 -12.99 17.23 9.92
C VAL A 249 -13.48 16.35 11.06
N SER A 250 -13.43 15.03 10.88
CA SER A 250 -13.76 14.07 11.94
C SER A 250 -12.74 14.08 13.09
N ALA A 251 -13.12 13.45 14.20
CA ALA A 251 -12.15 13.07 15.23
C ALA A 251 -11.05 12.14 14.64
N PRO A 252 -9.89 11.98 15.30
CA PRO A 252 -8.91 10.98 14.92
C PRO A 252 -9.40 9.55 15.17
N HIS A 253 -9.30 8.70 14.16
CA HIS A 253 -9.60 7.26 14.21
C HIS A 253 -8.32 6.45 14.06
N ALA A 254 -8.22 5.34 14.78
CA ALA A 254 -7.08 4.44 14.69
C ALA A 254 -7.20 3.54 13.45
N LEU A 255 -6.11 3.39 12.70
CA LEU A 255 -6.06 2.46 11.57
C LEU A 255 -5.42 1.15 12.05
N THR A 256 -6.26 0.17 12.39
CA THR A 256 -5.84 -1.14 12.95
C THR A 256 -5.68 -2.23 11.90
N THR A 257 -6.11 -1.97 10.67
CA THR A 257 -6.05 -2.88 9.52
C THR A 257 -5.87 -2.07 8.25
N GLY A 258 -5.37 -2.72 7.21
CA GLY A 258 -5.15 -2.10 5.92
C GLY A 258 -3.85 -1.32 5.80
N VAL A 259 -3.57 -0.86 4.59
CA VAL A 259 -2.49 0.07 4.29
C VAL A 259 -3.08 1.34 3.66
N PRO A 260 -2.54 2.54 3.90
CA PRO A 260 -3.18 3.77 3.45
C PRO A 260 -3.28 3.84 1.91
N GLN A 261 -4.49 4.00 1.38
CA GLN A 261 -4.71 4.20 -0.06
C GLN A 261 -4.16 5.57 -0.50
N GLY A 262 -3.02 5.57 -1.21
CA GLY A 262 -2.26 6.79 -1.53
C GLY A 262 -0.88 6.88 -0.87
N SER A 263 -0.51 5.86 -0.09
CA SER A 263 0.86 5.59 0.33
C SER A 263 1.74 5.19 -0.85
N VAL A 264 3.05 5.40 -0.69
CA VAL A 264 4.07 4.98 -1.65
C VAL A 264 4.39 3.49 -1.43
N LEU A 265 4.43 3.05 -0.17
CA LEU A 265 4.83 1.70 0.19
C LEU A 265 3.65 0.70 0.10
N GLY A 266 2.42 1.15 0.28
CA GLY A 266 1.22 0.31 0.32
C GLY A 266 1.05 -0.66 -0.86
N PRO A 267 1.24 -0.23 -2.12
CA PRO A 267 1.16 -1.13 -3.27
C PRO A 267 2.11 -2.32 -3.19
N LEU A 268 3.37 -2.10 -2.81
CA LEU A 268 4.34 -3.19 -2.64
C LEU A 268 3.93 -4.12 -1.48
N LEU A 269 3.54 -3.55 -0.34
CA LEU A 269 3.08 -4.34 0.81
C LEU A 269 1.87 -5.20 0.46
N PHE A 270 0.96 -4.69 -0.36
CA PHE A 270 -0.19 -5.43 -0.85
C PHE A 270 0.24 -6.59 -1.77
N SER A 271 1.15 -6.35 -2.72
CA SER A 271 1.69 -7.43 -3.57
C SER A 271 2.40 -8.52 -2.76
N LEU A 272 3.07 -8.16 -1.66
CA LEU A 272 3.67 -9.14 -0.75
C LEU A 272 2.59 -9.90 0.05
N TYR A 273 1.56 -9.20 0.52
CA TYR A 273 0.43 -9.81 1.23
C TYR A 273 -0.26 -10.90 0.42
N THR A 274 -0.48 -10.66 -0.89
CA THR A 274 -1.16 -11.60 -1.77
C THR A 274 -0.25 -12.70 -2.35
N LYS A 275 1.06 -12.66 -2.10
CA LYS A 275 2.02 -13.66 -2.62
C LYS A 275 1.65 -15.10 -2.24
N SER A 276 1.13 -15.33 -1.03
CA SER A 276 0.73 -16.66 -0.57
C SER A 276 -0.42 -17.25 -1.37
N LEU A 277 -1.30 -16.41 -1.94
CA LEU A 277 -2.43 -16.83 -2.76
C LEU A 277 -1.95 -17.62 -3.99
N GLY A 278 -0.86 -17.18 -4.62
CA GLY A 278 -0.29 -17.85 -5.78
C GLY A 278 0.14 -19.30 -5.50
N SER A 279 0.72 -19.53 -4.32
CA SER A 279 1.09 -20.88 -3.86
C SER A 279 -0.15 -21.76 -3.65
N VAL A 280 -1.23 -21.20 -3.10
CA VAL A 280 -2.48 -21.93 -2.87
C VAL A 280 -3.18 -22.27 -4.19
N ILE A 281 -3.23 -21.33 -5.14
CA ILE A 281 -3.85 -21.60 -6.45
C ILE A 281 -3.06 -22.69 -7.19
N SER A 282 -1.73 -22.58 -7.18
CA SER A 282 -0.84 -23.55 -7.81
C SER A 282 -0.95 -24.95 -7.19
N SER A 283 -1.16 -25.07 -5.87
CA SER A 283 -1.34 -26.37 -5.21
C SER A 283 -2.60 -27.12 -5.66
N HIS A 284 -3.57 -26.42 -6.24
CA HIS A 284 -4.78 -27.00 -6.83
C HIS A 284 -4.64 -27.27 -8.34
N GLY A 285 -3.45 -27.10 -8.91
CA GLY A 285 -3.18 -27.34 -10.33
C GLY A 285 -3.79 -26.29 -11.26
N LEU A 286 -4.11 -25.10 -10.72
CA LEU A 286 -4.67 -23.99 -11.48
C LEU A 286 -3.58 -22.98 -11.84
N SER A 287 -3.65 -22.44 -13.06
CA SER A 287 -2.85 -21.29 -13.48
C SER A 287 -3.51 -19.99 -13.01
N TYR A 288 -2.71 -18.98 -12.69
CA TYR A 288 -3.20 -17.66 -12.28
C TYR A 288 -2.34 -16.54 -12.84
N HIS A 289 -2.90 -15.35 -12.87
CA HIS A 289 -2.20 -14.10 -13.13
C HIS A 289 -2.91 -13.00 -12.34
N CYS A 290 -2.15 -12.14 -11.68
CA CYS A 290 -2.69 -11.05 -10.86
C CYS A 290 -2.27 -9.69 -11.41
N TYR A 291 -3.15 -8.70 -11.25
CA TYR A 291 -2.86 -7.30 -11.48
C TYR A 291 -3.43 -6.44 -10.35
N GLY A 292 -2.60 -6.19 -9.34
CA GLY A 292 -3.05 -5.49 -8.14
C GLY A 292 -3.91 -6.44 -7.32
N ASP A 293 -5.16 -6.06 -7.09
CA ASP A 293 -6.18 -6.85 -6.40
C ASP A 293 -7.00 -7.78 -7.29
N ASP A 294 -6.87 -7.64 -8.62
CA ASP A 294 -7.44 -8.56 -9.63
C ASP A 294 -6.53 -9.78 -9.90
#